data_AF-I4BN28-F1
#
_entry.id   AF-I4BN28-F1
#
_cell.length_a   1.000
_cell.length_b   1.000
_cell.length_c   1.000
_cell.angle_alpha   90.00
_cell.angle_beta   90.00
_cell.angle_gamma   90.00
#
_symmetry.space_group_name_H-M   'P 1'
#
loop_
_entity.id
_entity.type
_entity.pdbx_description
1 polymer ?
#
loop_
_entity_poly.entity_id
_entity_poly.type
_entity_poly.pdbx_seq_one_letter_code
_entity_poly.pdbx_strand_id
1 'polypeptide(L)' 'MGHDDDRMLTLADLAQLVDSPLIRVMGGERVDVDTHAALEAIAANEAGLGLSA' A
#
# COMPACT_ATOMS: atom_id res chain seq x y z
N MET A 1 -12.83 12.45 -23.78
CA MET A 1 -12.09 11.23 -23.41
C MET A 1 -11.71 11.37 -21.95
N GLY A 2 -12.55 10.87 -21.05
CA GLY A 2 -12.25 10.70 -19.64
C GLY A 2 -12.52 9.23 -19.35
N HIS A 3 -11.47 8.48 -19.06
CA HIS A 3 -11.55 7.07 -18.73
C HIS A 3 -11.94 7.02 -17.25
N ASP A 4 -13.23 7.12 -16.96
CA ASP A 4 -13.77 6.64 -15.69
C ASP A 4 -13.62 5.12 -15.74
N ASP A 5 -12.44 4.67 -15.33
CA ASP A 5 -12.09 3.29 -15.06
C ASP A 5 -12.84 2.89 -13.78
N ASP A 6 -14.16 2.77 -13.91
CA ASP A 6 -15.09 2.32 -12.87
C ASP A 6 -14.88 0.80 -12.70
N ARG A 7 -13.65 0.43 -12.31
CA ARG A 7 -13.27 -0.95 -12.02
C ARG A 7 -14.05 -1.35 -10.79
N MET A 8 -15.10 -2.11 -11.04
CA MET A 8 -15.91 -2.73 -10.01
C MET A 8 -15.00 -3.60 -9.13
N LEU A 9 -14.54 -3.04 -8.01
CA LEU A 9 -13.65 -3.71 -7.07
C LEU A 9 -14.36 -4.93 -6.50
N THR A 10 -13.76 -6.10 -6.68
CA THR A 10 -14.31 -7.32 -6.11
C THR A 10 -13.94 -7.43 -4.63
N LEU A 11 -14.67 -8.26 -3.88
CA LEU A 11 -14.29 -8.58 -2.50
C LEU A 11 -12.89 -9.21 -2.40
N ALA A 12 -12.41 -9.87 -3.47
CA ALA A 12 -11.06 -10.41 -3.53
C ALA A 12 -10.00 -9.31 -3.68
N ASP A 13 -10.28 -8.27 -4.47
CA ASP A 13 -9.40 -7.10 -4.61
C ASP A 13 -9.32 -6.30 -3.31
N LEU A 14 -10.46 -6.16 -2.61
CA LEU A 14 -10.51 -5.56 -1.28
C LEU A 14 -9.75 -6.40 -0.25
N ALA A 15 -9.84 -7.73 -0.31
CA ALA A 15 -9.08 -8.63 0.56
C ALA A 15 -7.57 -8.45 0.39
N GLN A 16 -7.09 -8.28 -0.85
CA GLN A 16 -5.68 -8.00 -1.14
C GLN A 16 -5.24 -6.63 -0.60
N LEU A 17 -6.13 -5.63 -0.64
CA LEU A 17 -5.84 -4.30 -0.10
C LEU A 17 -5.72 -4.31 1.42
N VAL A 18 -6.66 -4.95 2.13
CA VAL A 18 -6.61 -5.04 3.60
C VAL A 18 -5.53 -5.97 4.10
N ASP A 19 -5.10 -6.94 3.28
CA ASP A 19 -3.95 -7.81 3.56
C ASP A 19 -2.62 -7.19 3.12
N SER A 20 -2.62 -5.94 2.65
CA SER A 20 -1.39 -5.28 2.27
C SER A 20 -0.49 -5.05 3.49
N PRO A 21 0.83 -5.23 3.34
CA PRO A 21 1.78 -5.02 4.43
C PRO A 21 1.68 -3.65 5.10
N LEU A 22 1.32 -2.62 4.33
CA LEU A 22 1.17 -1.26 4.82
C LEU A 22 -0.04 -1.12 5.75
N ILE A 23 -1.22 -1.64 5.35
CA ILE A 23 -2.43 -1.63 6.19
C ILE A 23 -2.18 -2.45 7.48
N ARG A 24 -1.51 -3.58 7.34
CA ARG A 24 -1.12 -4.44 8.45
C ARG A 24 -0.24 -3.73 9.49
N VAL A 25 0.80 -3.02 9.05
CA VAL A 25 1.67 -2.22 9.93
C VAL A 25 0.92 -1.08 10.59
N MET A 26 0.05 -0.36 9.86
CA MET A 26 -0.79 0.69 10.44
C MET A 26 -1.79 0.16 11.48
N GLY A 27 -2.23 -1.10 11.33
CA GLY A 27 -3.04 -1.82 12.31
C GLY A 27 -2.28 -2.27 13.57
N GLY A 28 -0.97 -2.03 13.65
CA GLY A 28 -0.14 -2.39 14.79
C GLY A 28 0.32 -3.86 14.80
N GLU A 29 0.16 -4.58 13.70
CA GLU A 29 0.67 -5.94 13.58
C GLU A 29 2.20 -5.94 13.43
N ARG A 30 2.85 -6.91 14.09
CA ARG A 30 4.29 -7.15 13.93
C ARG A 30 4.54 -7.81 12.58
N VAL A 31 5.25 -7.10 11.72
CA VAL A 31 5.75 -7.63 10.45
C VAL A 31 7.20 -8.09 10.56
N ASP A 32 7.64 -8.96 9.65
CA ASP A 32 9.03 -9.35 9.55
C ASP A 32 9.93 -8.17 9.10
N VAL A 33 11.24 -8.34 9.30
CA VAL A 33 12.23 -7.29 9.05
C VAL A 33 12.34 -6.94 7.55
N ASP A 34 12.19 -7.92 6.67
CA ASP A 34 12.31 -7.71 5.22
C ASP A 34 11.12 -6.88 4.70
N THR A 35 9.92 -7.19 5.19
CA THR A 35 8.69 -6.43 4.93
C THR A 35 8.81 -4.99 5.44
N HIS A 36 9.36 -4.80 6.65
CA HIS A 36 9.59 -3.45 7.19
C HIS A 36 10.58 -2.64 6.32
N ALA A 37 11.72 -3.24 5.96
CA ALA A 37 12.72 -2.59 5.11
C ALA A 37 12.19 -2.24 3.72
N ALA A 38 11.34 -3.10 3.13
CA ALA A 38 10.69 -2.82 1.86
C ALA A 38 9.74 -1.61 1.96
N LEU A 39 8.96 -1.51 3.04
CA LEU A 39 8.07 -0.37 3.27
C LEU A 39 8.85 0.94 3.51
N GLU A 40 9.97 0.90 4.24
CA GLU A 40 10.84 2.07 4.40
C GLU A 40 11.42 2.53 3.06
N ALA A 41 11.83 1.61 2.19
CA ALA A 41 12.34 1.93 0.86
C ALA A 41 11.28 2.61 -0.03
N ILE A 42 10.02 2.16 0.05
CA ILE A 42 8.90 2.78 -0.65
C ILE A 42 8.69 4.21 -0.14
N ALA A 43 8.60 4.39 1.18
CA ALA A 43 8.42 5.70 1.79
C ALA A 43 9.55 6.68 1.43
N ALA A 44 10.80 6.20 1.43
CA ALA A 44 11.96 7.01 1.04
C ALA A 44 11.90 7.42 -0.44
N ASN A 45 11.46 6.52 -1.32
CA ASN A 45 11.26 6.82 -2.74
C ASN A 45 10.12 7.83 -2.96
N GLU A 46 8.99 7.67 -2.26
CA GLU A 46 7.87 8.63 -2.32
C GLU A 46 8.24 10.02 -1.82
N ALA A 47 9.03 10.10 -0.73
CA ALA A 47 9.56 11.36 -0.24
C ALA A 47 10.52 12.03 -1.24
N GLY A 48 11.39 11.26 -1.89
CA GLY A 48 12.28 11.76 -2.95
C GLY A 48 11.54 12.25 -4.20
N LEU A 49 10.38 11.67 -4.48
CA LEU A 49 9.49 12.08 -5.58
C LEU A 49 8.55 13.23 -5.20
N GLY A 50 8.54 13.68 -3.95
CA GLY A 50 7.60 14.69 -3.45
C GLY A 50 6.14 14.23 -3.46
N LEU A 51 5.92 12.91 -3.47
CA LEU A 51 4.60 12.27 -3.47
C LEU A 51 4.08 12.00 -2.05
N SER A 52 4.90 12.27 -1.04
CA SER A 52 4.48 12.20 0.36
C SER A 52 3.43 13.28 0.62
N ALA A 53 2.20 12.86 0.90
CA ALA A 53 1.06 13.72 1.23
C ALA A 53 1.24 14.50 2.54
#